data_AF-A0A1H4SJK9-F1
#
_entry.id   AF-A0A1H4SJK9-F1
#
_cell.length_a   1.000
_cell.length_b   1.000
_cell.length_c   1.000
_cell.angle_alpha   90.00
_cell.angle_beta   90.00
_cell.angle_gamma   90.00
#
_symmetry.space_group_name_H-M   'P 1'
#
loop_
_entity.id
_entity.type
_entity.pdbx_description
1 polymer ?
#
loop_
_entity_poly.entity_id
_entity_poly.type
_entity_poly.pdbx_seq_one_letter_code
_entity_poly.pdbx_strand_id
1 'polypeptide(L)'
;MSDLVVTYTTNNVVVTGIYGAAVGIQGPAGRAAIYGAGAPGPTVGENGLFYIDHTNWRMYGPKAGGVWPAPVSLIGPAHWLGASATAPTVNLAGAPLVAGDMYWSTATSKWRSWTGTAWVDIDAGAVAARNAAEGFATNAAASASQAATDRTAAAGSASSASTSATTATNAATTTSADRVAVAADKSTVAADKATVAADKATVAADKATVAGDKTAAANSATASANSATASAGSATASQNSATAAAGSATAANTSWLQIDKRNLGAKSSAPTLDNQGQALVAGTVYFDSPTSTTKVWTGSAWILAASATALDRSANLSDLSNADTALTNLGATTVGKALLKAATVAAQRVALGFTTAGSTLVQAADTAAQRAVLGFSTIGSTFIQAADAAAARVVLGITSVGSALVTAADAAAARVVLGITSAGSAIVTAADAAAQRTALGISAANTPSTATGNIAATNVQAALAELDSEKQNLHNNLTALAGLTLAANKLPYATGAGALSLVDLTAFVRTLLDDADSAAFLTTLGFVFSMGANGYVKFPNGLLIQWGSQSGGTGLVDTYYPIASPNVMAIFTTITGATASTVTANVYDRFATYFRCYRRVQTSGAMGDASETFFFLVIGST
;
A
#
# COMPACT_ATOMS: atom_id res chain seq x y z
N MET A 1 -80.00 34.20 -53.17
CA MET A 1 -79.23 33.66 -52.02
C MET A 1 -79.83 32.33 -51.64
N SER A 2 -78.98 31.31 -51.55
CA SER A 2 -79.02 30.17 -50.63
C SER A 2 -78.13 29.11 -51.28
N ASP A 3 -76.87 29.12 -50.92
CA ASP A 3 -76.32 28.32 -49.81
C ASP A 3 -76.31 26.83 -50.15
N LEU A 4 -75.10 26.39 -50.48
CA LEU A 4 -74.72 25.02 -50.73
C LEU A 4 -74.82 24.24 -49.43
N VAL A 5 -75.82 23.36 -49.33
CA VAL A 5 -75.90 22.40 -48.22
C VAL A 5 -74.93 21.26 -48.52
N VAL A 6 -73.83 21.22 -47.77
CA VAL A 6 -72.91 20.07 -47.74
C VAL A 6 -73.24 19.25 -46.50
N THR A 7 -73.70 18.02 -46.68
CA THR A 7 -73.86 17.06 -45.57
C THR A 7 -72.72 16.06 -45.62
N TYR A 8 -71.95 15.96 -44.54
CA TYR A 8 -70.85 15.00 -44.40
C TYR A 8 -71.36 13.71 -43.75
N THR A 9 -71.14 12.56 -44.40
CA THR A 9 -71.13 11.25 -43.72
C THR A 9 -69.82 10.54 -43.98
N THR A 10 -69.45 9.69 -43.02
CA THR A 10 -68.09 9.39 -42.56
C THR A 10 -67.10 8.80 -43.57
N ASN A 11 -67.46 8.51 -44.82
CA ASN A 11 -66.53 7.87 -45.78
C ASN A 11 -66.81 8.09 -47.28
N ASN A 12 -67.62 9.07 -47.70
CA ASN A 12 -67.64 9.51 -49.11
C ASN A 12 -68.36 10.85 -49.30
N VAL A 13 -67.89 11.68 -50.25
CA VAL A 13 -68.54 12.93 -50.65
C VAL A 13 -69.47 12.65 -51.83
N VAL A 14 -70.78 12.75 -51.62
CA VAL A 14 -71.77 12.73 -52.71
C VAL A 14 -72.31 14.15 -52.88
N VAL A 15 -71.88 14.82 -53.95
CA VAL A 15 -72.45 16.10 -54.38
C VAL A 15 -73.68 15.78 -55.23
N THR A 16 -74.87 16.06 -54.69
CA THR A 16 -76.12 16.02 -55.49
C THR A 16 -76.55 17.47 -55.74
N GLY A 17 -76.30 17.98 -56.95
CA GLY A 17 -76.83 19.25 -57.44
C GLY A 17 -77.74 19.00 -58.62
N ILE A 18 -79.02 19.42 -58.51
CA ILE A 18 -80.02 19.31 -59.58
C ILE A 18 -80.59 20.69 -59.94
N TYR A 19 -80.84 20.85 -61.25
CA TYR A 19 -81.66 21.84 -61.99
C TYR A 19 -81.10 23.29 -62.06
N GLY A 20 -81.03 23.95 -63.22
CA GLY A 20 -81.37 23.58 -64.59
C GLY A 20 -80.97 24.73 -65.52
N ALA A 21 -80.28 24.41 -66.61
CA ALA A 21 -80.08 25.32 -67.74
C ALA A 21 -80.48 24.59 -69.03
N ALA A 22 -81.71 24.08 -69.06
CA ALA A 22 -82.43 24.08 -70.32
C ALA A 22 -82.87 25.53 -70.51
N VAL A 23 -82.21 26.24 -71.42
CA VAL A 23 -82.83 27.43 -72.01
C VAL A 23 -84.12 26.92 -72.62
N GLY A 24 -85.25 27.16 -71.95
CA GLY A 24 -86.54 27.04 -72.59
C GLY A 24 -86.46 27.85 -73.86
N ILE A 25 -86.87 27.25 -74.99
CA ILE A 25 -87.25 27.99 -76.18
C ILE A 25 -87.85 29.32 -75.75
N GLN A 26 -87.22 30.43 -76.14
CA GLN A 26 -87.72 31.76 -75.84
C GLN A 26 -89.18 31.80 -76.26
N GLY A 27 -90.10 31.84 -75.28
CA GLY A 27 -91.49 32.16 -75.55
C GLY A 27 -91.53 33.49 -76.31
N PRO A 28 -92.44 33.67 -77.27
CA PRO A 28 -92.47 34.86 -78.13
C PRO A 28 -92.29 36.11 -77.27
N ALA A 29 -91.40 37.01 -77.70
CA ALA A 29 -90.97 38.17 -76.93
C ALA A 29 -92.17 38.83 -76.20
N GLY A 30 -92.09 38.88 -74.87
CA GLY A 30 -93.09 39.52 -74.02
C GLY A 30 -93.30 40.96 -74.48
N ARG A 31 -94.55 41.33 -74.75
CA ARG A 31 -94.91 42.68 -75.20
C ARG A 31 -94.59 43.68 -74.08
N ALA A 32 -93.86 44.75 -74.38
CA ALA A 32 -93.33 45.70 -73.38
C ALA A 32 -94.42 46.29 -72.47
N ALA A 33 -94.19 46.28 -71.15
CA ALA A 33 -95.03 46.98 -70.18
C ALA A 33 -94.89 48.50 -70.36
N ILE A 34 -96.00 49.21 -70.21
CA ILE A 34 -96.06 50.65 -70.38
C ILE A 34 -95.67 51.32 -69.06
N TYR A 35 -94.92 52.40 -69.15
CA TYR A 35 -94.49 53.18 -68.00
C TYR A 35 -94.99 54.61 -68.15
N GLY A 36 -95.63 55.14 -67.12
CA GLY A 36 -96.17 56.49 -67.17
C GLY A 36 -96.49 57.07 -65.80
N ALA A 37 -96.80 58.36 -65.78
CA ALA A 37 -97.16 59.09 -64.57
C ALA A 37 -98.69 59.05 -64.37
N GLY A 38 -99.15 58.59 -63.21
CA GLY A 38 -100.58 58.48 -62.88
C GLY A 38 -101.28 57.28 -63.54
N ALA A 39 -102.58 57.12 -63.25
CA ALA A 39 -103.35 55.94 -63.71
C ALA A 39 -103.56 55.93 -65.23
N PRO A 40 -103.42 54.77 -65.91
CA PRO A 40 -103.47 54.71 -67.38
C PRO A 40 -104.88 54.84 -67.95
N GLY A 41 -105.03 55.64 -69.02
CA GLY A 41 -106.30 55.80 -69.75
C GLY A 41 -106.67 54.61 -70.65
N PRO A 42 -107.95 54.46 -71.06
CA PRO A 42 -108.44 53.31 -71.82
C PRO A 42 -107.89 53.19 -73.24
N THR A 43 -107.35 54.27 -73.84
CA THR A 43 -106.65 54.24 -75.12
C THR A 43 -105.15 53.89 -74.99
N VAL A 44 -104.60 53.94 -73.78
CA VAL A 44 -103.16 53.70 -73.53
C VAL A 44 -102.91 52.21 -73.40
N GLY A 45 -102.17 51.66 -74.36
CA GLY A 45 -101.77 50.25 -74.38
C GLY A 45 -102.82 49.29 -74.89
N GLU A 46 -102.35 48.19 -75.46
CA GLU A 46 -103.20 47.11 -75.92
C GLU A 46 -103.52 46.11 -74.79
N ASN A 47 -104.55 45.30 -75.03
CA ASN A 47 -104.87 44.19 -74.15
C ASN A 47 -103.68 43.23 -74.02
N GLY A 48 -103.42 42.77 -72.80
CA GLY A 48 -102.29 41.93 -72.41
C GLY A 48 -101.10 42.69 -71.83
N LEU A 49 -101.06 44.02 -71.92
CA LEU A 49 -99.94 44.82 -71.37
C LEU A 49 -100.13 45.10 -69.88
N PHE A 50 -99.01 45.30 -69.16
CA PHE A 50 -98.95 45.86 -67.81
C PHE A 50 -98.59 47.36 -67.87
N TYR A 51 -98.98 48.13 -66.86
CA TYR A 51 -98.65 49.54 -66.71
C TYR A 51 -98.08 49.82 -65.32
N ILE A 52 -96.95 50.51 -65.24
CA ILE A 52 -96.35 50.93 -63.96
C ILE A 52 -96.54 52.44 -63.79
N ASP A 53 -97.24 52.82 -62.72
CA ASP A 53 -97.35 54.19 -62.21
C ASP A 53 -96.20 54.46 -61.23
N HIS A 54 -95.21 55.20 -61.69
CA HIS A 54 -94.05 55.55 -60.90
C HIS A 54 -94.27 56.72 -59.95
N THR A 55 -95.39 57.44 -60.08
CA THR A 55 -95.70 58.55 -59.17
C THR A 55 -96.25 58.01 -57.86
N ASN A 56 -97.07 56.95 -57.91
CA ASN A 56 -97.69 56.35 -56.72
C ASN A 56 -97.10 54.98 -56.35
N TRP A 57 -96.04 54.56 -57.04
CA TRP A 57 -95.39 53.25 -56.89
C TRP A 57 -96.40 52.09 -56.95
N ARG A 58 -97.19 52.10 -58.02
CA ARG A 58 -98.30 51.16 -58.25
C ARG A 58 -98.17 50.46 -59.61
N MET A 59 -98.59 49.20 -59.69
CA MET A 59 -98.61 48.45 -60.95
C MET A 59 -100.05 48.02 -61.30
N TYR A 60 -100.44 48.22 -62.55
CA TYR A 60 -101.74 47.89 -63.15
C TYR A 60 -101.55 46.82 -64.24
N GLY A 61 -102.49 45.88 -64.40
CA GLY A 61 -102.51 44.93 -65.54
C GLY A 61 -102.72 43.45 -65.16
N PRO A 62 -102.85 42.58 -66.18
CA PRO A 62 -102.80 42.89 -67.60
C PRO A 62 -104.10 43.58 -68.08
N LYS A 63 -103.98 44.54 -69.01
CA LYS A 63 -105.15 45.20 -69.61
C LYS A 63 -106.01 44.18 -70.35
N ALA A 64 -107.34 44.20 -70.19
CA ALA A 64 -108.22 43.26 -70.87
C ALA A 64 -109.51 43.97 -71.31
N GLY A 65 -110.01 43.67 -72.51
CA GLY A 65 -111.22 44.29 -73.06
C GLY A 65 -111.17 45.81 -73.20
N GLY A 66 -109.98 46.42 -73.26
CA GLY A 66 -109.79 47.88 -73.30
C GLY A 66 -109.69 48.57 -71.93
N VAL A 67 -109.78 47.82 -70.82
CA VAL A 67 -109.83 48.36 -69.44
C VAL A 67 -108.62 47.87 -68.62
N TRP A 68 -108.10 48.76 -67.76
CA TRP A 68 -107.04 48.45 -66.80
C TRP A 68 -107.62 47.99 -65.45
N PRO A 69 -107.18 46.85 -64.88
CA PRO A 69 -107.61 46.38 -63.55
C PRO A 69 -106.99 47.20 -62.40
N ALA A 70 -107.45 46.98 -61.16
CA ALA A 70 -107.01 47.71 -59.97
C ALA A 70 -105.51 47.54 -59.65
N PRO A 71 -104.83 48.57 -59.08
CA PRO A 71 -103.39 48.54 -58.88
C PRO A 71 -102.91 47.80 -57.62
N VAL A 72 -101.64 47.36 -57.64
CA VAL A 72 -100.89 46.79 -56.50
C VAL A 72 -99.77 47.75 -56.04
N SER A 73 -99.57 47.93 -54.73
CA SER A 73 -98.50 48.77 -54.13
C SER A 73 -97.13 48.10 -54.17
N LEU A 74 -96.08 48.88 -54.47
CA LEU A 74 -94.70 48.40 -54.59
C LEU A 74 -93.81 48.66 -53.34
N ILE A 75 -94.34 49.20 -52.23
CA ILE A 75 -93.58 49.44 -50.97
C ILE A 75 -94.32 48.97 -49.70
N GLY A 76 -93.58 48.55 -48.65
CA GLY A 76 -94.07 48.04 -47.35
C GLY A 76 -93.75 48.93 -46.12
N PRO A 77 -94.22 48.59 -44.88
CA PRO A 77 -94.08 49.42 -43.67
C PRO A 77 -92.64 49.46 -43.05
N ALA A 78 -92.31 50.51 -42.27
CA ALA A 78 -90.96 50.79 -41.73
C ALA A 78 -90.76 50.42 -40.22
N HIS A 79 -89.60 49.88 -39.83
CA HIS A 79 -89.31 49.24 -38.51
C HIS A 79 -88.24 49.92 -37.60
N TRP A 80 -87.77 51.12 -37.94
CA TRP A 80 -86.74 51.85 -37.17
C TRP A 80 -87.36 52.99 -36.34
N LEU A 81 -87.06 53.05 -35.03
CA LEU A 81 -87.69 54.00 -34.08
C LEU A 81 -86.80 55.16 -33.62
N GLY A 82 -85.51 55.19 -33.98
CA GLY A 82 -84.59 56.27 -33.63
C GLY A 82 -83.75 56.03 -32.36
N ALA A 83 -83.15 57.09 -31.83
CA ALA A 83 -82.35 57.05 -30.60
C ALA A 83 -83.16 57.53 -29.39
N SER A 84 -83.11 56.80 -28.27
CA SER A 84 -83.87 57.14 -27.05
C SER A 84 -83.11 56.71 -25.79
N ALA A 85 -83.24 57.50 -24.72
CA ALA A 85 -82.69 57.15 -23.40
C ALA A 85 -83.57 56.11 -22.69
N THR A 86 -84.89 56.21 -22.85
CA THR A 86 -85.89 55.27 -22.29
C THR A 86 -86.41 54.34 -23.38
N ALA A 87 -86.79 53.12 -22.99
CA ALA A 87 -87.35 52.14 -23.91
C ALA A 87 -88.66 52.67 -24.53
N PRO A 88 -88.76 52.74 -25.88
CA PRO A 88 -90.03 53.07 -26.52
C PRO A 88 -91.11 52.06 -26.12
N THR A 89 -92.35 52.52 -26.02
CA THR A 89 -93.54 51.68 -25.73
C THR A 89 -94.50 51.59 -26.91
N VAL A 90 -94.31 52.43 -27.93
CA VAL A 90 -95.07 52.51 -29.18
C VAL A 90 -94.12 52.84 -30.34
N ASN A 91 -94.55 52.59 -31.58
CA ASN A 91 -93.78 52.92 -32.79
C ASN A 91 -93.89 54.41 -33.17
N LEU A 92 -93.19 54.84 -34.23
CA LEU A 92 -93.19 56.25 -34.70
C LEU A 92 -94.57 56.75 -35.18
N ALA A 93 -95.52 55.86 -35.45
CA ALA A 93 -96.90 56.18 -35.80
C ALA A 93 -97.86 56.09 -34.60
N GLY A 94 -97.35 55.83 -33.38
CA GLY A 94 -98.15 55.68 -32.16
C GLY A 94 -98.86 54.34 -31.99
N ALA A 95 -98.59 53.36 -32.85
CA ALA A 95 -99.15 52.00 -32.76
C ALA A 95 -98.31 51.11 -31.81
N PRO A 96 -98.87 49.98 -31.32
CA PRO A 96 -98.11 49.01 -30.52
C PRO A 96 -96.85 48.53 -31.23
N LEU A 97 -95.79 48.31 -30.47
CA LEU A 97 -94.52 47.78 -31.01
C LEU A 97 -94.71 46.40 -31.62
N VAL A 98 -94.09 46.18 -32.76
CA VAL A 98 -94.06 44.87 -33.43
C VAL A 98 -92.68 44.25 -33.30
N ALA A 99 -92.63 42.91 -33.31
CA ALA A 99 -91.36 42.20 -33.27
C ALA A 99 -90.47 42.66 -34.43
N GLY A 100 -89.21 42.99 -34.12
CA GLY A 100 -88.28 43.56 -35.09
C GLY A 100 -88.21 45.09 -35.09
N ASP A 101 -89.05 45.79 -34.32
CA ASP A 101 -88.84 47.22 -34.07
C ASP A 101 -87.50 47.44 -33.36
N MET A 102 -86.75 48.46 -33.78
CA MET A 102 -85.39 48.72 -33.31
C MET A 102 -85.22 50.16 -32.85
N TYR A 103 -84.41 50.36 -31.80
CA TYR A 103 -83.96 51.69 -31.37
C TYR A 103 -82.52 51.66 -30.86
N TRP A 104 -81.85 52.82 -30.86
CA TRP A 104 -80.55 53.01 -30.22
C TRP A 104 -80.75 53.50 -28.78
N SER A 105 -80.35 52.70 -27.79
CA SER A 105 -80.40 53.10 -26.38
C SER A 105 -79.21 54.00 -26.05
N THR A 106 -79.46 55.28 -25.81
CA THR A 106 -78.42 56.22 -25.40
C THR A 106 -78.00 56.05 -23.93
N ALA A 107 -78.83 55.39 -23.11
CA ALA A 107 -78.50 55.10 -21.72
C ALA A 107 -77.48 53.95 -21.56
N THR A 108 -77.48 52.99 -22.48
CA THR A 108 -76.56 51.83 -22.44
C THR A 108 -75.58 51.78 -23.61
N SER A 109 -75.67 52.74 -24.55
CA SER A 109 -74.90 52.80 -25.80
C SER A 109 -74.98 51.51 -26.62
N LYS A 110 -76.19 50.96 -26.75
CA LYS A 110 -76.44 49.68 -27.42
C LYS A 110 -77.64 49.75 -28.37
N TRP A 111 -77.57 48.99 -29.45
CA TRP A 111 -78.73 48.69 -30.29
C TRP A 111 -79.66 47.71 -29.56
N ARG A 112 -80.94 48.05 -29.50
CA ARG A 112 -81.98 47.24 -28.87
C ARG A 112 -83.03 46.87 -29.92
N SER A 113 -83.47 45.62 -29.91
CA SER A 113 -84.56 45.13 -30.75
C SER A 113 -85.69 44.60 -29.89
N TRP A 114 -86.93 44.86 -30.30
CA TRP A 114 -88.13 44.37 -29.62
C TRP A 114 -88.42 42.94 -30.09
N THR A 115 -88.45 42.00 -29.16
CA THR A 115 -88.73 40.58 -29.45
C THR A 115 -90.23 40.26 -29.60
N GLY A 116 -91.10 41.25 -29.37
CA GLY A 116 -92.54 41.07 -29.18
C GLY A 116 -92.96 41.12 -27.70
N THR A 117 -92.03 40.85 -26.77
CA THR A 117 -92.30 40.88 -25.32
C THR A 117 -91.29 41.70 -24.51
N ALA A 118 -90.06 41.88 -25.02
CA ALA A 118 -89.02 42.64 -24.33
C ALA A 118 -88.01 43.27 -25.30
N TRP A 119 -87.29 44.30 -24.81
CA TRP A 119 -86.14 44.86 -25.49
C TRP A 119 -84.88 44.05 -25.16
N VAL A 120 -84.26 43.47 -26.18
CA VAL A 120 -82.99 42.72 -26.06
C VAL A 120 -81.85 43.45 -26.74
N ASP A 121 -80.62 43.26 -26.23
CA ASP A 121 -79.41 43.73 -26.88
C ASP A 121 -79.18 42.89 -28.13
N ILE A 122 -78.93 43.55 -29.26
CA ILE A 122 -78.68 42.85 -30.53
C ILE A 122 -77.35 42.07 -30.48
N ASP A 123 -76.39 42.51 -29.66
CA ASP A 123 -75.03 41.94 -29.60
C ASP A 123 -74.74 41.03 -28.39
N ALA A 124 -75.73 40.74 -27.53
CA ALA A 124 -75.50 40.02 -26.26
C ALA A 124 -74.81 38.65 -26.44
N GLY A 125 -75.23 37.86 -27.44
CA GLY A 125 -74.63 36.56 -27.74
C GLY A 125 -73.18 36.66 -28.22
N ALA A 126 -72.86 37.69 -29.01
CA ALA A 126 -71.52 37.92 -29.53
C ALA A 126 -70.54 38.36 -28.43
N VAL A 127 -71.00 39.15 -27.44
CA VAL A 127 -70.20 39.52 -26.27
C VAL A 127 -69.91 38.30 -25.39
N ALA A 128 -70.90 37.45 -25.12
CA ALA A 128 -70.71 36.24 -24.32
C ALA A 128 -69.72 35.26 -24.98
N ALA A 129 -69.81 35.09 -26.31
CA ALA A 129 -68.89 34.26 -27.07
C ALA A 129 -67.44 34.78 -27.04
N ARG A 130 -67.24 36.10 -27.13
CA ARG A 130 -65.90 36.72 -27.02
C ARG A 130 -65.28 36.50 -25.64
N ASN A 131 -66.04 36.70 -24.57
CA ASN A 131 -65.54 36.49 -23.20
C ASN A 131 -65.19 35.01 -22.96
N ALA A 132 -65.98 34.08 -23.49
CA ALA A 132 -65.66 32.65 -23.43
C ALA A 132 -64.36 32.32 -24.20
N ALA A 133 -64.16 32.92 -25.38
CA ALA A 133 -62.94 32.76 -26.16
C ALA A 133 -61.69 33.32 -25.44
N GLU A 134 -61.78 34.46 -24.76
CA GLU A 134 -60.71 34.99 -23.92
C GLU A 134 -60.39 34.09 -22.72
N GLY A 135 -61.42 33.49 -22.10
CA GLY A 135 -61.24 32.49 -21.04
C GLY A 135 -60.52 31.23 -21.52
N PHE A 136 -60.90 30.70 -22.69
CA PHE A 136 -60.20 29.57 -23.31
C PHE A 136 -58.76 29.90 -23.68
N ALA A 137 -58.50 31.10 -24.21
CA ALA A 137 -57.14 31.56 -24.52
C ALA A 137 -56.25 31.65 -23.27
N THR A 138 -56.81 32.16 -22.16
CA THR A 138 -56.10 32.24 -20.87
C THR A 138 -55.77 30.85 -20.31
N ASN A 139 -56.72 29.92 -20.34
CA ASN A 139 -56.51 28.55 -19.89
C ASN A 139 -55.48 27.80 -20.76
N ALA A 140 -55.46 28.06 -22.07
CA ALA A 140 -54.46 27.52 -22.98
C ALA A 140 -53.06 28.06 -22.67
N ALA A 141 -52.92 29.36 -22.39
CA ALA A 141 -51.65 29.97 -21.99
C ALA A 141 -51.12 29.42 -20.66
N ALA A 142 -52.01 29.21 -19.68
CA ALA A 142 -51.67 28.59 -18.40
C ALA A 142 -51.21 27.13 -18.59
N SER A 143 -51.92 26.35 -19.40
CA SER A 143 -51.55 24.96 -19.73
C SER A 143 -50.21 24.88 -20.44
N ALA A 144 -49.91 25.82 -21.35
CA ALA A 144 -48.62 25.90 -22.02
C ALA A 144 -47.47 26.21 -21.05
N SER A 145 -47.69 27.08 -20.07
CA SER A 145 -46.71 27.41 -19.02
C SER A 145 -46.45 26.22 -18.09
N GLN A 146 -47.49 25.48 -17.72
CA GLN A 146 -47.35 24.24 -16.93
C GLN A 146 -46.56 23.18 -17.70
N ALA A 147 -46.87 22.96 -18.98
CA ALA A 147 -46.14 22.01 -19.82
C ALA A 147 -44.64 22.38 -19.98
N ALA A 148 -44.31 23.68 -20.01
CA ALA A 148 -42.91 24.13 -20.02
C ALA A 148 -42.20 23.83 -18.69
N THR A 149 -42.91 23.99 -17.56
CA THR A 149 -42.40 23.64 -16.22
C THR A 149 -42.17 22.14 -16.09
N ASP A 150 -43.14 21.32 -16.51
CA ASP A 150 -43.04 19.86 -16.47
C ASP A 150 -41.90 19.33 -17.35
N ARG A 151 -41.69 19.94 -18.52
CA ARG A 151 -40.54 19.62 -19.39
C ARG A 151 -39.21 19.90 -18.68
N THR A 152 -39.11 21.01 -17.95
CA THR A 152 -37.91 21.37 -17.19
C THR A 152 -37.68 20.40 -16.03
N ALA A 153 -38.74 20.02 -15.31
CA ALA A 153 -38.66 19.02 -14.23
C ALA A 153 -38.27 17.63 -14.75
N ALA A 154 -38.78 17.21 -15.91
CA ALA A 154 -38.40 15.97 -16.56
C ALA A 154 -36.92 15.97 -17.00
N ALA A 155 -36.44 17.09 -17.56
CA ALA A 155 -35.02 17.25 -17.90
C ALA A 155 -34.10 17.21 -16.66
N GLY A 156 -34.53 17.82 -15.56
CA GLY A 156 -33.83 17.71 -14.26
C GLY A 156 -33.77 16.27 -13.76
N SER A 157 -34.90 15.55 -13.80
CA SER A 157 -34.99 14.14 -13.38
C SER A 157 -34.10 13.23 -14.23
N ALA A 158 -34.03 13.45 -15.55
CA ALA A 158 -33.15 12.72 -16.44
C ALA A 158 -31.65 12.97 -16.11
N SER A 159 -31.30 14.21 -15.78
CA SER A 159 -29.96 14.59 -15.38
C SER A 159 -29.56 13.92 -14.05
N SER A 160 -30.46 13.90 -13.07
CA SER A 160 -30.23 13.18 -11.80
C SER A 160 -30.06 11.68 -12.02
N ALA A 161 -30.89 11.06 -12.86
CA ALA A 161 -30.77 9.63 -13.19
C ALA A 161 -29.42 9.29 -13.85
N SER A 162 -28.94 10.14 -14.77
CA SER A 162 -27.62 9.97 -15.40
C SER A 162 -26.47 10.09 -14.39
N THR A 163 -26.62 10.99 -13.42
CA THR A 163 -25.64 11.16 -12.33
C THR A 163 -25.62 9.92 -11.43
N SER A 164 -26.79 9.43 -11.01
CA SER A 164 -26.90 8.21 -10.21
C SER A 164 -26.32 6.98 -10.92
N ALA A 165 -26.54 6.85 -12.23
CA ALA A 165 -25.94 5.76 -13.02
C ALA A 165 -24.41 5.84 -13.06
N THR A 166 -23.86 7.05 -13.20
CA THR A 166 -22.41 7.28 -13.14
C THR A 166 -21.84 6.93 -11.77
N THR A 167 -22.49 7.38 -10.69
CA THR A 167 -22.10 7.05 -9.32
C THR A 167 -22.11 5.55 -9.05
N ALA A 168 -23.14 4.84 -9.51
CA ALA A 168 -23.22 3.38 -9.38
C ALA A 168 -22.10 2.66 -10.15
N THR A 169 -21.76 3.13 -11.35
CA THR A 169 -20.66 2.59 -12.17
C THR A 169 -19.30 2.81 -11.50
N ASN A 170 -19.07 4.00 -10.94
CA ASN A 170 -17.85 4.31 -10.20
C ASN A 170 -17.73 3.43 -8.96
N ALA A 171 -18.82 3.28 -8.18
CA ALA A 171 -18.83 2.42 -6.99
C ALA A 171 -18.54 0.94 -7.32
N ALA A 172 -19.10 0.43 -8.43
CA ALA A 172 -18.84 -0.93 -8.90
C ALA A 172 -17.37 -1.12 -9.32
N THR A 173 -16.78 -0.10 -9.93
CA THR A 173 -15.36 -0.10 -10.33
C THR A 173 -14.46 -0.12 -9.11
N THR A 174 -14.72 0.74 -8.12
CA THR A 174 -13.98 0.77 -6.84
C THR A 174 -14.09 -0.57 -6.11
N THR A 175 -15.29 -1.13 -6.00
CA THR A 175 -15.50 -2.44 -5.34
C THR A 175 -14.71 -3.56 -6.01
N SER A 176 -14.58 -3.50 -7.34
CA SER A 176 -13.83 -4.49 -8.11
C SER A 176 -12.31 -4.35 -7.87
N ALA A 177 -11.81 -3.11 -7.81
CA ALA A 177 -10.42 -2.83 -7.46
C ALA A 177 -10.09 -3.27 -6.03
N ASP A 178 -10.95 -2.96 -5.06
CA ASP A 178 -10.80 -3.38 -3.66
C ASP A 178 -10.76 -4.90 -3.53
N ARG A 179 -11.60 -5.62 -4.30
CA ARG A 179 -11.59 -7.08 -4.31
C ARG A 179 -10.27 -7.66 -4.80
N VAL A 180 -9.66 -7.04 -5.81
CA VAL A 180 -8.35 -7.46 -6.33
C VAL A 180 -7.25 -7.18 -5.30
N ALA A 181 -7.29 -6.00 -4.65
CA ALA A 181 -6.35 -5.66 -3.59
C ALA A 181 -6.44 -6.65 -2.41
N VAL A 182 -7.65 -6.95 -1.92
CA VAL A 182 -7.86 -7.94 -0.84
C VAL A 182 -7.39 -9.34 -1.25
N ALA A 183 -7.54 -9.72 -2.52
CA ALA A 183 -7.03 -11.00 -3.00
C ALA A 183 -5.49 -11.05 -3.01
N ALA A 184 -4.84 -9.94 -3.40
CA ALA A 184 -3.38 -9.80 -3.34
C ALA A 184 -2.88 -9.86 -1.89
N ASP A 185 -3.52 -9.13 -0.97
CA ASP A 185 -3.19 -9.14 0.46
C ASP A 185 -3.35 -10.53 1.07
N LYS A 186 -4.38 -11.30 0.67
CA LYS A 186 -4.52 -12.69 1.11
C LYS A 186 -3.36 -13.57 0.64
N SER A 187 -2.84 -13.32 -0.55
CA SER A 187 -1.69 -14.07 -1.09
C SER A 187 -0.41 -13.74 -0.32
N THR A 188 -0.18 -12.47 0.03
CA THR A 188 0.99 -12.06 0.82
C THR A 188 0.91 -12.62 2.24
N VAL A 189 -0.25 -12.52 2.90
CA VAL A 189 -0.46 -13.13 4.23
C VAL A 189 -0.23 -14.64 4.22
N ALA A 190 -0.61 -15.34 3.15
CA ALA A 190 -0.35 -16.76 3.01
C ALA A 190 1.16 -17.06 2.88
N ALA A 191 1.90 -16.23 2.14
CA ALA A 191 3.36 -16.33 2.04
C ALA A 191 4.04 -16.04 3.38
N ASP A 192 3.63 -14.98 4.08
CA ASP A 192 4.14 -14.63 5.41
C ASP A 192 3.88 -15.75 6.44
N LYS A 193 2.73 -16.42 6.34
CA LYS A 193 2.42 -17.56 7.21
C LYS A 193 3.34 -18.75 6.94
N ALA A 194 3.76 -18.94 5.69
CA ALA A 194 4.71 -20.00 5.32
C ALA A 194 6.14 -19.67 5.81
N THR A 195 6.57 -18.41 5.71
CA THR A 195 7.88 -17.98 6.23
C THR A 195 7.93 -18.10 7.75
N VAL A 196 6.89 -17.66 8.47
CA VAL A 196 6.77 -17.84 9.92
C VAL A 196 6.82 -19.33 10.33
N ALA A 197 6.22 -20.21 9.52
CA ALA A 197 6.30 -21.65 9.78
C ALA A 197 7.73 -22.20 9.59
N ALA A 198 8.46 -21.71 8.58
CA ALA A 198 9.87 -22.05 8.37
C ALA A 198 10.76 -21.52 9.50
N ASP A 199 10.58 -20.27 9.93
CA ASP A 199 11.29 -19.66 11.06
C ASP A 199 11.02 -20.43 12.36
N LYS A 200 9.80 -20.91 12.56
CA LYS A 200 9.48 -21.73 13.73
C LYS A 200 10.21 -23.09 13.69
N ALA A 201 10.45 -23.64 12.50
CA ALA A 201 11.22 -24.88 12.35
C ALA A 201 12.71 -24.66 12.60
N THR A 202 13.29 -23.54 12.14
CA THR A 202 14.69 -23.19 12.42
C THR A 202 14.90 -22.93 13.91
N VAL A 203 14.02 -22.16 14.56
CA VAL A 203 14.06 -21.94 16.02
C VAL A 203 13.98 -23.25 16.80
N ALA A 204 13.17 -24.22 16.33
CA ALA A 204 13.10 -25.54 16.95
C ALA A 204 14.41 -26.32 16.81
N ALA A 205 15.07 -26.25 15.65
CA ALA A 205 16.37 -26.85 15.41
C ALA A 205 17.47 -26.20 16.26
N ASP A 206 17.51 -24.86 16.31
CA ASP A 206 18.45 -24.11 17.14
C ASP A 206 18.29 -24.45 18.62
N LYS A 207 17.05 -24.59 19.09
CA LYS A 207 16.76 -25.01 20.47
C LYS A 207 17.29 -26.42 20.77
N ALA A 208 17.26 -27.33 19.79
CA ALA A 208 17.85 -28.66 19.94
C ALA A 208 19.38 -28.61 20.01
N THR A 209 20.01 -27.78 19.16
CA THR A 209 21.47 -27.55 19.19
C THR A 209 21.91 -26.96 20.54
N VAL A 210 21.23 -25.92 21.01
CA VAL A 210 21.50 -25.30 22.33
C VAL A 210 21.35 -26.30 23.48
N ALA A 211 20.39 -27.23 23.39
CA ALA A 211 20.27 -28.30 24.38
C ALA A 211 21.46 -29.27 24.33
N GLY A 212 21.95 -29.61 23.14
CA GLY A 212 23.17 -30.39 22.94
C GLY A 212 24.40 -29.71 23.53
N ASP A 213 24.59 -28.42 23.22
CA ASP A 213 25.70 -27.61 23.74
C ASP A 213 25.67 -27.53 25.27
N LYS A 214 24.48 -27.38 25.86
CA LYS A 214 24.31 -27.38 27.32
C LYS A 214 24.77 -28.69 27.95
N THR A 215 24.46 -29.82 27.32
CA THR A 215 24.94 -31.15 27.76
C THR A 215 26.46 -31.27 27.61
N ALA A 216 27.03 -30.82 26.49
CA ALA A 216 28.47 -30.83 26.26
C ALA A 216 29.24 -29.96 27.26
N ALA A 217 28.70 -28.80 27.62
CA ALA A 217 29.25 -27.92 28.64
C ALA A 217 29.21 -28.58 30.04
N ALA A 218 28.10 -29.25 30.38
CA ALA A 218 27.99 -30.00 31.64
C ALA A 218 29.02 -31.13 31.71
N ASN A 219 29.19 -31.92 30.64
CA ASN A 219 30.20 -32.98 30.57
C ASN A 219 31.62 -32.42 30.71
N SER A 220 31.90 -31.28 30.10
CA SER A 220 33.20 -30.60 30.20
C SER A 220 33.48 -30.13 31.64
N ALA A 221 32.46 -29.62 32.34
CA ALA A 221 32.58 -29.25 33.75
C ALA A 221 32.89 -30.48 34.64
N THR A 222 32.21 -31.62 34.40
CA THR A 222 32.51 -32.87 35.09
C THR A 222 33.93 -33.36 34.82
N ALA A 223 34.38 -33.32 33.56
CA ALA A 223 35.76 -33.70 33.19
C ALA A 223 36.81 -32.81 33.87
N SER A 224 36.55 -31.50 33.97
CA SER A 224 37.41 -30.55 34.69
C SER A 224 37.45 -30.85 36.19
N ALA A 225 36.32 -31.17 36.80
CA ALA A 225 36.26 -31.55 38.22
C ALA A 225 37.05 -32.83 38.49
N ASN A 226 36.89 -33.86 37.66
CA ASN A 226 37.66 -35.10 37.76
C ASN A 226 39.17 -34.86 37.61
N SER A 227 39.57 -33.97 36.69
CA SER A 227 40.98 -33.59 36.51
C SER A 227 41.55 -32.90 37.75
N ALA A 228 40.77 -32.02 38.40
CA ALA A 228 41.16 -31.39 39.65
C ALA A 228 41.35 -32.43 40.79
N THR A 229 40.45 -33.40 40.90
CA THR A 229 40.58 -34.52 41.85
C THR A 229 41.83 -35.35 41.57
N ALA A 230 42.11 -35.69 40.31
CA ALA A 230 43.31 -36.42 39.93
C ALA A 230 44.60 -35.66 40.24
N SER A 231 44.61 -34.33 40.01
CA SER A 231 45.72 -33.46 40.38
C SER A 231 45.94 -33.40 41.89
N ALA A 232 44.87 -33.33 42.69
CA ALA A 232 44.96 -33.37 44.15
C ALA A 232 45.52 -34.71 44.64
N GLY A 233 45.07 -35.83 44.08
CA GLY A 233 45.62 -37.16 44.36
C GLY A 233 47.11 -37.28 44.02
N SER A 234 47.53 -36.68 42.89
CA SER A 234 48.94 -36.64 42.49
C SER A 234 49.79 -35.81 43.45
N ALA A 235 49.26 -34.69 43.96
CA ALA A 235 49.93 -33.89 44.99
C ALA A 235 50.14 -34.67 46.29
N THR A 236 49.11 -35.41 46.75
CA THR A 236 49.22 -36.31 47.90
C THR A 236 50.25 -37.42 47.68
N ALA A 237 50.25 -38.05 46.51
CA ALA A 237 51.23 -39.08 46.16
C ALA A 237 52.67 -38.55 46.15
N SER A 238 52.87 -37.32 45.65
CA SER A 238 54.16 -36.64 45.69
C SER A 238 54.62 -36.35 47.13
N GLN A 239 53.71 -35.88 47.99
CA GLN A 239 54.01 -35.64 49.41
C GLN A 239 54.36 -36.93 50.15
N ASN A 240 53.62 -38.02 49.92
CA ASN A 240 53.94 -39.33 50.47
C ASN A 240 55.31 -39.84 50.01
N SER A 241 55.65 -39.61 48.74
CA SER A 241 56.97 -39.96 48.20
C SER A 241 58.09 -39.14 48.85
N ALA A 242 57.86 -37.85 49.11
CA ALA A 242 58.82 -37.00 49.82
C ALA A 242 59.02 -37.47 51.27
N THR A 243 57.95 -37.84 51.98
CA THR A 243 58.04 -38.43 53.33
C THR A 243 58.80 -39.76 53.32
N ALA A 244 58.52 -40.63 52.35
CA ALA A 244 59.23 -41.91 52.20
C ALA A 244 60.73 -41.70 51.91
N ALA A 245 61.08 -40.70 51.10
CA ALA A 245 62.46 -40.32 50.82
C ALA A 245 63.17 -39.78 52.08
N ALA A 246 62.51 -38.93 52.88
CA ALA A 246 63.04 -38.44 54.15
C ALA A 246 63.26 -39.58 55.17
N GLY A 247 62.33 -40.54 55.23
CA GLY A 247 62.50 -41.76 56.02
C GLY A 247 63.69 -42.59 55.57
N SER A 248 63.87 -42.75 54.25
CA SER A 248 65.02 -43.46 53.67
C SER A 248 66.35 -42.77 53.97
N ALA A 249 66.40 -41.43 53.90
CA ALA A 249 67.58 -40.66 54.27
C ALA A 249 67.95 -40.83 55.76
N THR A 250 66.95 -40.84 56.64
CA THR A 250 67.13 -41.09 58.07
C THR A 250 67.68 -42.50 58.32
N ALA A 251 67.09 -43.52 57.68
CA ALA A 251 67.54 -44.91 57.79
C ALA A 251 68.96 -45.12 57.25
N ALA A 252 69.32 -44.45 56.15
CA ALA A 252 70.67 -44.45 55.60
C ALA A 252 71.67 -43.80 56.57
N ASN A 253 71.33 -42.66 57.17
CA ASN A 253 72.17 -42.01 58.18
C ASN A 253 72.36 -42.88 59.43
N THR A 254 71.31 -43.53 59.92
CA THR A 254 71.42 -44.50 61.02
C THR A 254 72.32 -45.67 60.66
N SER A 255 72.21 -46.20 59.44
CA SER A 255 73.07 -47.29 58.96
C SER A 255 74.53 -46.86 58.87
N TRP A 256 74.79 -45.65 58.38
CA TRP A 256 76.15 -45.08 58.33
C TRP A 256 76.75 -44.92 59.74
N LEU A 257 75.98 -44.37 60.68
CA LEU A 257 76.43 -44.24 62.08
C LEU A 257 76.74 -45.61 62.70
N GLN A 258 75.95 -46.65 62.42
CA GLN A 258 76.25 -48.02 62.89
C GLN A 258 77.55 -48.57 62.31
N ILE A 259 77.83 -48.28 61.03
CA ILE A 259 79.09 -48.67 60.38
C ILE A 259 80.26 -47.90 61.00
N ASP A 260 80.13 -46.59 61.23
CA ASP A 260 81.17 -45.74 61.83
C ASP A 260 81.47 -46.14 63.29
N LYS A 261 80.46 -46.57 64.07
CA LYS A 261 80.64 -47.17 65.41
C LYS A 261 81.48 -48.45 65.39
N ARG A 262 81.28 -49.27 64.36
CA ARG A 262 81.95 -50.56 64.22
C ARG A 262 83.29 -50.46 63.50
N ASN A 263 83.56 -49.38 62.76
CA ASN A 263 84.80 -49.22 62.00
C ASN A 263 85.47 -47.91 62.37
N LEU A 264 86.43 -47.96 63.30
CA LEU A 264 87.09 -46.76 63.82
C LEU A 264 88.14 -46.17 62.87
N GLY A 265 88.41 -46.85 61.75
CA GLY A 265 89.45 -46.46 60.80
C GLY A 265 90.86 -46.72 61.34
N ALA A 266 91.84 -45.97 60.81
CA ALA A 266 93.23 -46.10 61.22
C ALA A 266 93.51 -45.32 62.51
N LYS A 267 94.11 -45.97 63.52
CA LYS A 267 94.50 -45.34 64.79
C LYS A 267 95.93 -45.75 65.13
N SER A 268 96.67 -44.87 65.80
CA SER A 268 98.06 -45.10 66.23
C SER A 268 98.18 -45.81 67.58
N SER A 269 97.07 -45.98 68.30
CA SER A 269 96.96 -46.70 69.57
C SER A 269 95.54 -47.26 69.75
N ALA A 270 95.37 -48.21 70.68
CA ALA A 270 94.09 -48.87 70.94
C ALA A 270 93.04 -47.86 71.45
N PRO A 271 91.93 -47.66 70.73
CA PRO A 271 90.86 -46.76 71.17
C PRO A 271 90.12 -47.33 72.39
N THR A 272 89.55 -46.44 73.20
CA THR A 272 88.69 -46.78 74.35
C THR A 272 87.23 -46.36 74.16
N LEU A 273 86.97 -45.46 73.19
CA LEU A 273 85.65 -44.99 72.78
C LEU A 273 85.52 -45.09 71.25
N ASP A 274 84.28 -45.14 70.77
CA ASP A 274 83.97 -45.11 69.34
C ASP A 274 84.11 -43.70 68.73
N ASN A 275 83.87 -43.59 67.42
CA ASN A 275 84.01 -42.33 66.67
C ASN A 275 82.93 -41.27 67.03
N GLN A 276 81.95 -41.58 67.89
CA GLN A 276 80.97 -40.62 68.42
C GLN A 276 81.06 -40.46 69.94
N GLY A 277 82.12 -40.99 70.56
CA GLY A 277 82.39 -40.85 72.00
C GLY A 277 81.60 -41.81 72.89
N GLN A 278 80.98 -42.86 72.35
CA GLN A 278 80.32 -43.91 73.14
C GLN A 278 81.26 -45.10 73.40
N ALA A 279 80.85 -46.01 74.30
CA ALA A 279 81.62 -47.21 74.63
C ALA A 279 81.69 -48.19 73.45
N LEU A 280 82.83 -48.87 73.30
CA LEU A 280 83.06 -49.83 72.22
C LEU A 280 82.11 -51.04 72.31
N VAL A 281 81.56 -51.45 71.17
CA VAL A 281 80.71 -52.64 71.05
C VAL A 281 81.53 -53.82 70.52
N ALA A 282 81.24 -55.04 70.98
CA ALA A 282 81.90 -56.24 70.47
C ALA A 282 81.76 -56.35 68.93
N GLY A 283 82.86 -56.67 68.28
CA GLY A 283 83.01 -56.67 66.82
C GLY A 283 83.44 -55.33 66.20
N THR A 284 83.63 -54.26 66.99
CA THR A 284 84.26 -53.03 66.48
C THR A 284 85.68 -53.32 66.00
N VAL A 285 86.10 -52.74 64.89
CA VAL A 285 87.42 -52.90 64.29
C VAL A 285 88.14 -51.57 64.16
N TYR A 286 89.47 -51.60 64.25
CA TYR A 286 90.33 -50.51 63.81
C TYR A 286 91.57 -51.06 63.11
N PHE A 287 92.16 -50.24 62.26
CA PHE A 287 93.44 -50.54 61.64
C PHE A 287 94.56 -49.93 62.47
N ASP A 288 95.42 -50.77 63.02
CA ASP A 288 96.56 -50.35 63.81
C ASP A 288 97.69 -49.91 62.87
N SER A 289 97.79 -48.60 62.64
CA SER A 289 98.68 -48.06 61.61
C SER A 289 100.17 -48.35 61.82
N PRO A 290 100.71 -48.44 63.06
CA PRO A 290 102.11 -48.82 63.27
C PRO A 290 102.39 -50.29 62.93
N THR A 291 101.43 -51.20 63.13
CA THR A 291 101.63 -52.65 62.91
C THR A 291 101.05 -53.15 61.60
N SER A 292 100.32 -52.29 60.87
CA SER A 292 99.59 -52.64 59.65
C SER A 292 98.64 -53.83 59.81
N THR A 293 98.06 -54.00 60.99
CA THR A 293 97.12 -55.08 61.29
C THR A 293 95.73 -54.55 61.62
N THR A 294 94.70 -55.28 61.21
CA THR A 294 93.33 -55.00 61.65
C THR A 294 93.09 -55.70 62.98
N LYS A 295 92.66 -54.91 63.97
CA LYS A 295 92.26 -55.40 65.29
C LYS A 295 90.73 -55.41 65.41
N VAL A 296 90.19 -56.37 66.15
CA VAL A 296 88.76 -56.48 66.48
C VAL A 296 88.56 -56.52 67.99
N TRP A 297 87.60 -55.75 68.50
CA TRP A 297 87.23 -55.65 69.91
C TRP A 297 86.29 -56.81 70.28
N THR A 298 86.63 -57.56 71.31
CA THR A 298 85.86 -58.73 71.77
C THR A 298 84.74 -58.38 72.76
N GLY A 299 84.67 -57.13 73.20
CA GLY A 299 83.84 -56.68 74.33
C GLY A 299 84.68 -56.32 75.56
N SER A 300 85.89 -56.87 75.67
CA SER A 300 86.83 -56.60 76.78
C SER A 300 88.29 -56.42 76.34
N ALA A 301 88.69 -56.88 75.15
CA ALA A 301 90.05 -56.77 74.63
C ALA A 301 90.13 -56.68 73.09
N TRP A 302 91.22 -56.13 72.55
CA TRP A 302 91.53 -56.05 71.12
C TRP A 302 92.36 -57.27 70.63
N ILE A 303 91.89 -57.98 69.59
CA ILE A 303 92.56 -59.16 68.99
C ILE A 303 92.78 -59.00 67.47
N LEU A 304 93.55 -59.88 66.80
CA LEU A 304 93.80 -59.84 65.34
C LEU A 304 92.60 -60.38 64.51
N ALA A 305 92.32 -59.80 63.34
CA ALA A 305 91.11 -60.10 62.54
C ALA A 305 91.20 -61.19 61.44
N ALA A 306 92.36 -61.81 61.12
CA ALA A 306 92.49 -62.70 59.95
C ALA A 306 93.00 -64.14 60.23
N SER A 307 92.49 -65.13 59.47
CA SER A 307 93.10 -66.44 59.18
C SER A 307 92.87 -66.82 57.69
N ALA A 308 93.82 -67.52 57.05
CA ALA A 308 94.06 -67.52 55.60
C ALA A 308 93.57 -68.77 54.83
N THR A 309 92.63 -68.63 53.88
CA THR A 309 92.35 -69.55 52.73
C THR A 309 91.46 -68.86 51.67
N ALA A 310 91.96 -68.43 50.51
CA ALA A 310 91.13 -67.80 49.46
C ALA A 310 91.16 -68.60 48.13
N LEU A 311 89.99 -68.72 47.47
CA LEU A 311 89.74 -69.40 46.18
C LEU A 311 90.09 -68.47 44.99
N ASP A 312 90.65 -69.01 43.89
CA ASP A 312 90.94 -68.27 42.64
C ASP A 312 89.79 -68.38 41.63
N ARG A 313 89.33 -67.24 41.11
CA ARG A 313 88.21 -67.14 40.15
C ARG A 313 88.51 -67.75 38.78
N SER A 314 89.78 -67.83 38.38
CA SER A 314 90.15 -68.20 37.01
C SER A 314 89.98 -69.71 36.70
N ALA A 315 89.90 -70.56 37.73
CA ALA A 315 89.89 -72.01 37.57
C ALA A 315 88.51 -72.64 37.30
N ASN A 316 87.42 -71.85 37.31
CA ASN A 316 86.04 -72.27 37.00
C ASN A 316 85.65 -73.67 37.56
N LEU A 317 85.99 -73.93 38.82
CA LEU A 317 85.71 -75.17 39.55
C LEU A 317 86.42 -76.43 39.02
N SER A 318 87.31 -76.30 38.03
CA SER A 318 88.15 -77.42 37.55
C SER A 318 89.27 -77.79 38.52
N ASP A 319 89.58 -76.89 39.46
CA ASP A 319 90.48 -77.07 40.59
C ASP A 319 89.85 -77.89 41.74
N LEU A 320 88.55 -78.19 41.67
CA LEU A 320 87.90 -79.12 42.59
C LEU A 320 87.99 -80.54 42.05
N SER A 321 88.59 -81.46 42.83
CA SER A 321 88.84 -82.85 42.40
C SER A 321 87.57 -83.65 42.04
N ASN A 322 86.38 -83.17 42.44
CA ASN A 322 85.10 -83.72 42.04
C ASN A 322 84.04 -82.62 41.90
N ALA A 323 84.11 -81.89 40.78
CA ALA A 323 83.20 -80.79 40.48
C ALA A 323 81.71 -81.20 40.51
N ASP A 324 81.36 -82.42 40.09
CA ASP A 324 79.96 -82.90 40.10
C ASP A 324 79.43 -83.10 41.53
N THR A 325 80.28 -83.57 42.45
CA THR A 325 79.92 -83.72 43.87
C THR A 325 79.83 -82.36 44.55
N ALA A 326 80.75 -81.43 44.24
CA ALA A 326 80.70 -80.07 44.77
C ALA A 326 79.40 -79.34 44.36
N LEU A 327 79.03 -79.44 43.08
CA LEU A 327 77.77 -78.88 42.59
C LEU A 327 76.55 -79.57 43.22
N THR A 328 76.59 -80.89 43.46
CA THR A 328 75.53 -81.61 44.19
C THR A 328 75.37 -81.07 45.61
N ASN A 329 76.48 -80.83 46.30
CA ASN A 329 76.48 -80.35 47.68
C ASN A 329 76.00 -78.89 47.78
N LEU A 330 76.20 -78.08 46.74
CA LEU A 330 75.59 -76.74 46.62
C LEU A 330 74.09 -76.79 46.26
N GLY A 331 73.50 -77.98 46.14
CA GLY A 331 72.10 -78.17 45.80
C GLY A 331 71.79 -78.05 44.30
N ALA A 332 72.80 -78.08 43.43
CA ALA A 332 72.56 -78.03 42.00
C ALA A 332 71.85 -79.30 41.52
N THR A 333 70.73 -79.10 40.84
CA THR A 333 69.96 -80.17 40.19
C THR A 333 70.69 -80.70 38.95
N THR A 334 70.24 -81.81 38.37
CA THR A 334 70.80 -82.36 37.12
C THR A 334 70.86 -81.32 35.99
N VAL A 335 69.81 -80.51 35.85
CA VAL A 335 69.76 -79.39 34.89
C VAL A 335 70.73 -78.28 35.26
N GLY A 336 70.82 -77.92 36.54
CA GLY A 336 71.78 -76.93 37.04
C GLY A 336 73.22 -77.34 36.74
N LYS A 337 73.59 -78.60 37.01
CA LYS A 337 74.92 -79.15 36.68
C LYS A 337 75.22 -79.08 35.19
N ALA A 338 74.25 -79.40 34.34
CA ALA A 338 74.42 -79.33 32.89
C ALA A 338 74.61 -77.88 32.40
N LEU A 339 73.90 -76.92 33.00
CA LEU A 339 74.02 -75.50 32.67
C LEU A 339 75.38 -74.90 33.11
N LEU A 340 75.82 -75.22 34.33
CA LEU A 340 77.09 -74.73 34.87
C LEU A 340 78.32 -75.34 34.19
N LYS A 341 78.18 -76.52 33.56
CA LYS A 341 79.26 -77.19 32.80
C LYS A 341 79.23 -76.90 31.29
N ALA A 342 78.19 -76.24 30.78
CA ALA A 342 78.04 -76.07 29.34
C ALA A 342 79.09 -75.11 28.76
N ALA A 343 79.90 -75.60 27.82
CA ALA A 343 80.97 -74.84 27.17
C ALA A 343 80.48 -73.88 26.06
N THR A 344 79.21 -73.99 25.63
CA THR A 344 78.62 -73.15 24.58
C THR A 344 77.18 -72.79 24.90
N VAL A 345 76.72 -71.68 24.34
CA VAL A 345 75.32 -71.22 24.50
C VAL A 345 74.33 -72.24 23.89
N ALA A 346 74.73 -72.98 22.86
CA ALA A 346 73.90 -74.05 22.28
C ALA A 346 73.70 -75.20 23.28
N ALA A 347 74.76 -75.61 23.98
CA ALA A 347 74.67 -76.65 25.02
C ALA A 347 73.82 -76.20 26.22
N GLN A 348 73.84 -74.91 26.58
CA GLN A 348 72.98 -74.35 27.62
C GLN A 348 71.49 -74.43 27.25
N ARG A 349 71.12 -74.10 26.01
CA ARG A 349 69.71 -74.15 25.55
C ARG A 349 69.17 -75.58 25.53
N VAL A 350 69.98 -76.56 25.13
CA VAL A 350 69.60 -77.98 25.19
C VAL A 350 69.39 -78.43 26.64
N ALA A 351 70.25 -78.02 27.57
CA ALA A 351 70.11 -78.34 28.99
C ALA A 351 68.82 -77.77 29.61
N LEU A 352 68.33 -76.64 29.11
CA LEU A 352 67.05 -76.02 29.53
C LEU A 352 65.81 -76.63 28.84
N GLY A 353 65.99 -77.67 28.00
CA GLY A 353 64.89 -78.38 27.36
C GLY A 353 64.35 -77.75 26.09
N PHE A 354 65.05 -76.78 25.48
CA PHE A 354 64.64 -76.22 24.20
C PHE A 354 64.80 -77.25 23.09
N THR A 355 63.73 -77.48 22.32
CA THR A 355 63.81 -78.21 21.04
C THR A 355 64.57 -77.37 20.02
N THR A 356 65.09 -77.99 18.95
CA THR A 356 65.76 -77.28 17.84
C THR A 356 64.90 -76.13 17.30
N ALA A 357 63.58 -76.32 17.20
CA ALA A 357 62.62 -75.29 16.77
C ALA A 357 62.44 -74.15 17.81
N GLY A 358 62.43 -74.47 19.11
CA GLY A 358 62.38 -73.46 20.17
C GLY A 358 63.65 -72.60 20.24
N SER A 359 64.81 -73.20 19.98
CA SER A 359 66.10 -72.48 19.88
C SER A 359 66.14 -71.51 18.70
N THR A 360 65.54 -71.87 17.55
CA THR A 360 65.46 -70.99 16.37
C THR A 360 64.45 -69.86 16.52
N LEU A 361 63.35 -70.06 17.25
CA LEU A 361 62.35 -69.02 17.52
C LEU A 361 62.93 -67.88 18.39
N VAL A 362 63.75 -68.22 19.37
CA VAL A 362 64.45 -67.24 20.25
C VAL A 362 65.56 -66.49 19.52
N GLN A 363 66.07 -67.03 18.40
CA GLN A 363 67.10 -66.40 17.56
C GLN A 363 66.54 -65.61 16.37
N ALA A 364 65.24 -65.73 16.07
CA ALA A 364 64.63 -65.01 14.96
C ALA A 364 64.60 -63.49 15.24
N ALA A 365 65.33 -62.73 14.41
CA ALA A 365 65.60 -61.30 14.61
C ALA A 365 64.40 -60.39 14.32
N ASP A 366 63.41 -60.87 13.56
CA ASP A 366 62.22 -60.11 13.21
C ASP A 366 60.94 -60.95 13.32
N THR A 367 59.81 -60.24 13.33
CA THR A 367 58.49 -60.83 13.49
C THR A 367 58.10 -61.72 12.30
N ALA A 368 58.69 -61.55 11.11
CA ALA A 368 58.44 -62.39 9.94
C ALA A 368 59.15 -63.74 10.04
N ALA A 369 60.40 -63.74 10.50
CA ALA A 369 61.18 -64.95 10.79
C ALA A 369 60.52 -65.77 11.91
N GLN A 370 59.97 -65.12 12.94
CA GLN A 370 59.22 -65.80 14.02
C GLN A 370 57.93 -66.47 13.50
N ARG A 371 57.20 -65.81 12.59
CA ARG A 371 55.96 -66.35 12.00
C ARG A 371 56.20 -67.52 11.05
N ALA A 372 57.33 -67.53 10.34
CA ALA A 372 57.73 -68.64 9.48
C ALA A 372 58.03 -69.91 10.30
N VAL A 373 58.71 -69.77 11.44
CA VAL A 373 59.02 -70.89 12.36
C VAL A 373 57.75 -71.49 12.98
N LEU A 374 56.70 -70.69 13.16
CA LEU A 374 55.39 -71.12 13.71
C LEU A 374 54.41 -71.65 12.63
N GLY A 375 54.79 -71.70 11.36
CA GLY A 375 54.00 -72.32 10.29
C GLY A 375 52.82 -71.49 9.77
N PHE A 376 52.79 -70.17 9.99
CA PHE A 376 51.76 -69.31 9.41
C PHE A 376 51.93 -69.20 7.88
N SER A 377 50.86 -69.48 7.13
CA SER A 377 50.85 -69.29 5.67
C SER A 377 50.95 -67.81 5.30
N THR A 378 51.39 -67.51 4.06
CA THR A 378 51.42 -66.15 3.49
C THR A 378 50.07 -65.41 3.63
N ILE A 379 48.97 -66.17 3.64
CA ILE A 379 47.62 -65.63 3.82
C ILE A 379 47.36 -65.26 5.29
N GLY A 380 47.80 -66.09 6.24
CA GLY A 380 47.70 -65.79 7.67
C GLY A 380 48.52 -64.56 8.09
N SER A 381 49.65 -64.32 7.44
CA SER A 381 50.48 -63.12 7.70
C SER A 381 49.89 -61.85 7.07
N THR A 382 49.12 -61.94 5.99
CA THR A 382 48.39 -60.79 5.41
C THR A 382 47.17 -60.36 6.23
N PHE A 383 46.50 -61.30 6.91
CA PHE A 383 45.32 -60.98 7.74
C PHE A 383 45.68 -60.15 8.98
N ILE A 384 46.87 -60.35 9.56
CA ILE A 384 47.38 -59.52 10.66
C ILE A 384 48.04 -58.22 10.16
N GLN A 385 48.46 -58.16 8.89
CA GLN A 385 48.97 -56.94 8.24
C GLN A 385 47.87 -55.96 7.78
N ALA A 386 46.59 -56.33 7.87
CA ALA A 386 45.44 -55.46 7.59
C ALA A 386 45.29 -54.26 8.58
N ALA A 387 46.34 -53.97 9.37
CA ALA A 387 46.46 -52.82 10.25
C ALA A 387 47.16 -51.62 9.60
N ASP A 388 47.61 -51.70 8.33
CA ASP A 388 48.12 -50.52 7.61
C ASP A 388 47.00 -49.81 6.83
N ALA A 389 46.60 -48.66 7.36
CA ALA A 389 45.33 -47.99 7.05
C ALA A 389 45.20 -47.49 5.60
N ALA A 390 46.29 -47.40 4.83
CA ALA A 390 46.25 -46.91 3.44
C ALA A 390 45.65 -47.94 2.46
N ALA A 391 45.94 -49.23 2.61
CA ALA A 391 45.47 -50.27 1.69
C ALA A 391 43.99 -50.66 1.95
N ALA A 392 43.54 -50.60 3.20
CA ALA A 392 42.16 -50.91 3.58
C ALA A 392 41.14 -49.91 2.99
N ARG A 393 41.52 -48.64 2.80
CA ARG A 393 40.65 -47.57 2.29
C ARG A 393 40.28 -47.73 0.81
N VAL A 394 41.19 -48.30 0.01
CA VAL A 394 40.96 -48.60 -1.43
C VAL A 394 40.02 -49.80 -1.60
N VAL A 395 40.13 -50.81 -0.74
CA VAL A 395 39.30 -52.03 -0.80
C VAL A 395 37.85 -51.77 -0.37
N LEU A 396 37.59 -50.75 0.47
CA LEU A 396 36.26 -50.35 0.91
C LEU A 396 35.48 -49.46 -0.08
N GLY A 397 36.02 -49.19 -1.28
CA GLY A 397 35.31 -48.42 -2.32
C GLY A 397 35.07 -46.94 -1.99
N ILE A 398 35.81 -46.40 -1.02
CA ILE A 398 35.68 -45.01 -0.60
C ILE A 398 36.20 -44.12 -1.75
N THR A 399 35.34 -43.28 -2.33
CA THR A 399 35.72 -42.38 -3.44
C THR A 399 36.82 -41.41 -3.00
N SER A 400 37.51 -40.75 -3.94
CA SER A 400 38.53 -39.73 -3.63
C SER A 400 38.04 -38.66 -2.64
N VAL A 401 36.75 -38.32 -2.69
CA VAL A 401 36.06 -37.40 -1.77
C VAL A 401 35.89 -38.01 -0.37
N GLY A 402 35.48 -39.28 -0.28
CA GLY A 402 35.37 -39.98 1.01
C GLY A 402 36.74 -40.23 1.66
N SER A 403 37.79 -40.44 0.85
CA SER A 403 39.18 -40.53 1.33
C SER A 403 39.65 -39.21 1.93
N ALA A 404 39.28 -38.06 1.32
CA ALA A 404 39.61 -36.74 1.86
C ALA A 404 38.89 -36.46 3.20
N LEU A 405 37.61 -36.85 3.32
CA LEU A 405 36.81 -36.68 4.54
C LEU A 405 37.33 -37.53 5.71
N VAL A 406 37.78 -38.76 5.44
CA VAL A 406 38.36 -39.65 6.47
C VAL A 406 39.77 -39.21 6.86
N THR A 407 40.58 -38.68 5.94
CA THR A 407 41.92 -38.14 6.24
C THR A 407 41.84 -36.89 7.13
N ALA A 408 40.83 -36.04 6.92
CA ALA A 408 40.53 -34.86 7.74
C ALA A 408 40.14 -35.24 9.19
N ALA A 409 39.36 -36.32 9.35
CA ALA A 409 38.97 -36.87 10.65
C ALA A 409 40.15 -37.55 11.38
N ASP A 410 41.00 -38.28 10.64
CA ASP A 410 42.22 -38.93 11.17
C ASP A 410 43.26 -37.89 11.60
N ALA A 411 43.34 -36.77 10.87
CA ALA A 411 44.14 -35.62 11.27
C ALA A 411 43.63 -34.98 12.58
N ALA A 412 42.33 -34.99 12.87
CA ALA A 412 41.81 -34.49 14.16
C ALA A 412 42.29 -35.33 15.35
N ALA A 413 42.39 -36.66 15.18
CA ALA A 413 42.97 -37.55 16.17
C ALA A 413 44.50 -37.33 16.32
N ALA A 414 45.22 -37.13 15.22
CA ALA A 414 46.66 -36.83 15.25
C ALA A 414 46.99 -35.45 15.88
N ARG A 415 46.10 -34.45 15.74
CA ARG A 415 46.24 -33.11 16.32
C ARG A 415 46.19 -33.09 17.85
N VAL A 416 45.43 -34.01 18.46
CA VAL A 416 45.40 -34.20 19.92
C VAL A 416 46.71 -34.83 20.43
N VAL A 417 47.30 -35.74 19.65
CA VAL A 417 48.56 -36.41 19.96
C VAL A 417 49.78 -35.49 19.81
N LEU A 418 49.71 -34.47 18.94
CA LEU A 418 50.79 -33.51 18.67
C LEU A 418 50.79 -32.26 19.59
N GLY A 419 49.86 -32.17 20.56
CA GLY A 419 49.89 -31.12 21.59
C GLY A 419 49.62 -29.69 21.09
N ILE A 420 48.91 -29.54 19.96
CA ILE A 420 48.61 -28.23 19.37
C ILE A 420 47.66 -27.46 20.29
N THR A 421 47.98 -26.20 20.61
CA THR A 421 47.16 -25.36 21.50
C THR A 421 45.74 -25.16 20.97
N SER A 422 44.80 -24.76 21.83
CA SER A 422 43.40 -24.52 21.46
C SER A 422 43.25 -23.56 20.27
N ALA A 423 44.12 -22.56 20.16
CA ALA A 423 44.17 -21.64 19.03
C ALA A 423 44.70 -22.30 17.74
N GLY A 424 45.74 -23.14 17.84
CA GLY A 424 46.25 -23.90 16.70
C GLY A 424 45.26 -24.95 16.20
N SER A 425 44.54 -25.61 17.11
CA SER A 425 43.44 -26.51 16.77
C SER A 425 42.30 -25.78 16.04
N ALA A 426 41.93 -24.58 16.50
CA ALA A 426 40.91 -23.75 15.85
C ALA A 426 41.31 -23.28 14.44
N ILE A 427 42.57 -22.85 14.26
CA ILE A 427 43.10 -22.43 12.94
C ILE A 427 43.12 -23.61 11.95
N VAL A 428 43.58 -24.78 12.38
CA VAL A 428 43.65 -25.96 11.52
C VAL A 428 42.25 -26.54 11.24
N THR A 429 41.32 -26.45 12.19
CA THR A 429 39.91 -26.82 11.98
C THR A 429 39.23 -25.88 10.99
N ALA A 430 39.51 -24.57 11.04
CA ALA A 430 38.99 -23.61 10.07
C ALA A 430 39.56 -23.83 8.66
N ALA A 431 40.86 -24.18 8.55
CA ALA A 431 41.50 -24.53 7.29
C ALA A 431 40.93 -25.84 6.70
N ASP A 432 40.71 -26.86 7.54
CA ASP A 432 40.10 -28.13 7.14
C ASP A 432 38.64 -27.95 6.72
N ALA A 433 37.86 -27.13 7.43
CA ALA A 433 36.50 -26.77 7.02
C ALA A 433 36.49 -26.00 5.67
N ALA A 434 37.47 -25.14 5.41
CA ALA A 434 37.62 -24.47 4.11
C ALA A 434 38.00 -25.45 2.98
N ALA A 435 38.89 -26.41 3.27
CA ALA A 435 39.25 -27.48 2.34
C ALA A 435 38.06 -28.41 2.04
N GLN A 436 37.28 -28.76 3.07
CA GLN A 436 36.03 -29.53 2.93
C GLN A 436 34.99 -28.79 2.08
N ARG A 437 34.75 -27.49 2.31
CA ARG A 437 33.86 -26.68 1.46
C ARG A 437 34.32 -26.65 0.01
N THR A 438 35.63 -26.55 -0.22
CA THR A 438 36.23 -26.57 -1.58
C THR A 438 36.09 -27.94 -2.23
N ALA A 439 36.35 -29.03 -1.51
CA ALA A 439 36.23 -30.40 -2.00
C ALA A 439 34.79 -30.83 -2.28
N LEU A 440 33.83 -30.29 -1.52
CA LEU A 440 32.40 -30.48 -1.73
C LEU A 440 31.79 -29.48 -2.73
N GLY A 441 32.58 -28.53 -3.26
CA GLY A 441 32.13 -27.53 -4.23
C GLY A 441 31.08 -26.56 -3.69
N ILE A 442 30.99 -26.37 -2.36
CA ILE A 442 30.03 -25.49 -1.70
C ILE A 442 30.53 -24.05 -1.83
N SER A 443 30.13 -23.37 -2.90
CA SER A 443 30.38 -21.95 -3.16
C SER A 443 29.05 -21.19 -3.32
N ALA A 444 29.05 -19.87 -3.11
CA ALA A 444 27.88 -19.03 -3.35
C ALA A 444 27.35 -19.12 -4.80
N ALA A 445 28.23 -19.46 -5.75
CA ALA A 445 27.87 -19.69 -7.15
C ALA A 445 27.12 -21.02 -7.36
N ASN A 446 27.34 -22.01 -6.50
CA ASN A 446 26.78 -23.36 -6.61
C ASN A 446 25.68 -23.65 -5.59
N THR A 447 25.42 -22.75 -4.63
CA THR A 447 24.31 -22.84 -3.69
C THR A 447 23.03 -22.35 -4.36
N PRO A 448 22.04 -23.24 -4.62
CA PRO A 448 20.76 -22.85 -5.22
C PRO A 448 20.02 -21.88 -4.31
N SER A 449 19.46 -20.84 -4.90
CA SER A 449 18.53 -19.93 -4.24
C SER A 449 17.17 -20.08 -4.88
N THR A 450 16.12 -20.21 -4.06
CA THR A 450 14.75 -20.19 -4.58
C THR A 450 14.27 -18.74 -4.57
N ALA A 451 14.24 -18.15 -5.76
CA ALA A 451 13.67 -16.83 -6.03
C ALA A 451 12.30 -16.66 -5.34
N THR A 452 12.16 -15.61 -4.53
CA THR A 452 10.87 -15.17 -3.95
C THR A 452 10.76 -13.66 -4.16
N GLY A 453 9.61 -13.19 -4.66
CA GLY A 453 9.43 -11.78 -5.04
C GLY A 453 9.99 -11.49 -6.43
N ASN A 454 10.66 -10.34 -6.59
CA ASN A 454 11.17 -9.87 -7.88
C ASN A 454 12.56 -10.40 -8.26
N ILE A 455 13.25 -11.10 -7.36
CA ILE A 455 14.59 -11.64 -7.62
C ILE A 455 14.47 -12.87 -8.51
N ALA A 456 15.01 -12.82 -9.73
CA ALA A 456 15.02 -13.90 -10.71
C ALA A 456 16.23 -14.85 -10.58
N ALA A 457 17.22 -14.51 -9.76
CA ALA A 457 18.43 -15.28 -9.58
C ALA A 457 18.22 -16.69 -9.01
N THR A 458 18.92 -17.66 -9.59
CA THR A 458 18.83 -19.10 -9.24
C THR A 458 19.95 -19.57 -8.31
N ASN A 459 20.91 -18.71 -8.00
CA ASN A 459 21.98 -18.97 -7.03
C ASN A 459 22.27 -17.71 -6.20
N VAL A 460 22.92 -17.91 -5.05
CA VAL A 460 23.19 -16.84 -4.08
C VAL A 460 24.04 -15.72 -4.68
N GLN A 461 25.03 -16.05 -5.50
CA GLN A 461 25.91 -15.05 -6.12
C GLN A 461 25.17 -14.13 -7.12
N ALA A 462 24.28 -14.71 -7.92
CA ALA A 462 23.43 -13.96 -8.84
C ALA A 462 22.39 -13.12 -8.08
N ALA A 463 21.85 -13.63 -6.97
CA ALA A 463 20.89 -12.89 -6.16
C ALA A 463 21.53 -11.66 -5.51
N LEU A 464 22.79 -11.75 -5.07
CA LEU A 464 23.55 -10.61 -4.57
C LEU A 464 23.74 -9.53 -5.65
N ALA A 465 24.10 -9.94 -6.87
CA ALA A 465 24.32 -9.03 -7.99
C ALA A 465 23.02 -8.36 -8.45
N GLU A 466 21.93 -9.11 -8.52
CA GLU A 466 20.60 -8.60 -8.84
C GLU A 466 20.13 -7.61 -7.78
N LEU A 467 20.25 -7.96 -6.49
CA LEU A 467 19.94 -7.06 -5.39
C LEU A 467 20.79 -5.78 -5.45
N ASP A 468 22.08 -5.88 -5.75
CA ASP A 468 22.94 -4.68 -5.93
C ASP A 468 22.53 -3.81 -7.12
N SER A 469 21.91 -4.39 -8.16
CA SER A 469 21.40 -3.66 -9.32
C SER A 469 20.01 -3.06 -9.10
N GLU A 470 19.17 -3.70 -8.28
CA GLU A 470 17.79 -3.27 -8.00
C GLU A 470 17.69 -2.33 -6.79
N LYS A 471 18.68 -2.37 -5.88
CA LYS A 471 18.77 -1.41 -4.80
C LYS A 471 18.76 0.00 -5.39
N GLN A 472 17.91 0.85 -4.83
CA GLN A 472 17.96 2.27 -5.16
C GLN A 472 19.34 2.82 -4.79
N ASN A 473 20.01 3.44 -5.76
CA ASN A 473 21.30 4.08 -5.53
C ASN A 473 21.20 5.05 -4.34
N LEU A 474 22.16 4.98 -3.42
CA LEU A 474 22.22 5.90 -2.29
C LEU A 474 22.29 7.34 -2.83
N HIS A 475 21.19 8.07 -2.66
CA HIS A 475 21.06 9.45 -3.12
C HIS A 475 20.89 10.35 -1.90
N ASN A 476 21.73 11.38 -1.78
CA ASN A 476 21.80 12.23 -0.59
C ASN A 476 20.43 12.83 -0.21
N ASN A 477 19.62 13.25 -1.19
CA ASN A 477 18.28 13.79 -0.92
C ASN A 477 17.33 12.74 -0.32
N LEU A 478 17.49 11.47 -0.68
CA LEU A 478 16.62 10.40 -0.21
C LEU A 478 16.98 9.98 1.22
N THR A 479 18.28 9.93 1.51
CA THR A 479 18.79 9.79 2.87
C THR A 479 18.31 10.93 3.77
N ALA A 480 18.36 12.17 3.27
CA ALA A 480 17.86 13.33 4.00
C ALA A 480 16.34 13.28 4.23
N LEU A 481 15.57 12.80 3.26
CA LEU A 481 14.11 12.65 3.38
C LEU A 481 13.75 11.55 4.40
N ALA A 482 14.43 10.41 4.34
CA ALA A 482 14.23 9.30 5.27
C ALA A 482 14.60 9.66 6.72
N GLY A 483 15.46 10.66 6.91
CA GLY A 483 15.82 11.20 8.22
C GLY A 483 14.82 12.19 8.82
N LEU A 484 13.77 12.61 8.08
CA LEU A 484 12.76 13.53 8.59
C LEU A 484 11.69 12.80 9.42
N THR A 485 11.38 13.32 10.60
CA THR A 485 10.21 12.88 11.38
C THR A 485 8.95 13.58 10.88
N LEU A 486 8.22 12.97 9.94
CA LEU A 486 6.95 13.50 9.46
C LEU A 486 5.91 13.52 10.59
N ALA A 487 5.23 14.66 10.73
CA ALA A 487 4.15 14.87 11.69
C ALA A 487 3.02 15.65 11.03
N ALA A 488 1.85 15.66 11.66
CA ALA A 488 0.73 16.49 11.20
C ALA A 488 1.17 17.95 11.06
N ASN A 489 0.65 18.63 10.04
CA ASN A 489 0.88 20.05 9.80
C ASN A 489 2.34 20.42 9.45
N LYS A 490 3.16 19.47 8.98
CA LYS A 490 4.54 19.71 8.53
C LYS A 490 4.68 19.50 7.02
N LEU A 491 5.46 20.34 6.35
CA LEU A 491 5.84 20.19 4.94
C LEU A 491 7.37 20.06 4.80
N PRO A 492 7.90 19.02 4.13
CA PRO A 492 9.31 18.93 3.77
C PRO A 492 9.72 19.98 2.73
N TYR A 493 10.88 20.61 2.93
CA TYR A 493 11.47 21.53 1.96
C TYR A 493 13.00 21.43 1.96
N ALA A 494 13.63 21.71 0.80
CA ALA A 494 15.08 21.66 0.66
C ALA A 494 15.72 22.92 1.25
N THR A 495 16.74 22.74 2.09
CA THR A 495 17.58 23.82 2.62
C THR A 495 18.93 23.90 1.92
N GLY A 496 19.26 22.89 1.10
CA GLY A 496 20.47 22.79 0.29
C GLY A 496 20.54 21.46 -0.45
N ALA A 497 21.61 21.23 -1.22
CA ALA A 497 21.83 19.94 -1.87
C ALA A 497 22.03 18.83 -0.82
N GLY A 498 21.22 17.77 -0.85
CA GLY A 498 21.28 16.71 0.15
C GLY A 498 20.75 17.10 1.53
N ALA A 499 20.04 18.22 1.68
CA ALA A 499 19.53 18.69 2.96
C ALA A 499 18.05 19.07 2.86
N LEU A 500 17.23 18.44 3.69
CA LEU A 500 15.80 18.70 3.83
C LEU A 500 15.49 19.09 5.27
N SER A 501 14.46 19.93 5.44
CA SER A 501 13.92 20.32 6.74
C SER A 501 12.39 20.33 6.68
N LEU A 502 11.74 20.52 7.82
CA LEU A 502 10.29 20.63 7.93
C LEU A 502 9.89 22.06 8.29
N VAL A 503 8.86 22.58 7.62
CA VAL A 503 8.18 23.82 7.99
C VAL A 503 6.79 23.52 8.53
N ASP A 504 6.35 24.31 9.51
CA ASP A 504 4.99 24.26 10.04
C ASP A 504 3.99 24.94 9.10
N LEU A 505 2.91 24.24 8.78
CA LEU A 505 1.74 24.79 8.09
C LEU A 505 0.59 24.96 9.07
N THR A 506 0.10 26.18 9.23
CA THR A 506 -1.12 26.42 10.03
C THR A 506 -2.34 25.81 9.34
N ALA A 507 -3.43 25.62 10.09
CA ALA A 507 -4.69 25.14 9.52
C ALA A 507 -5.19 26.06 8.39
N PHE A 508 -5.04 27.38 8.56
CA PHE A 508 -5.39 28.37 7.55
C PHE A 508 -4.53 28.29 6.28
N VAL A 509 -3.21 28.15 6.39
CA VAL A 509 -2.37 28.06 5.18
C VAL A 509 -2.70 26.81 4.36
N ARG A 510 -3.13 25.72 5.00
CA ARG A 510 -3.57 24.52 4.26
C ARG A 510 -4.85 24.73 3.47
N THR A 511 -5.77 25.59 3.91
CA THR A 511 -6.96 25.91 3.11
C THR A 511 -6.57 26.69 1.86
N LEU A 512 -5.56 27.56 1.94
CA LEU A 512 -5.04 28.28 0.77
C LEU A 512 -4.34 27.38 -0.25
N LEU A 513 -3.64 26.33 0.20
CA LEU A 513 -2.92 25.40 -0.68
C LEU A 513 -3.84 24.35 -1.33
N ASP A 514 -5.05 24.16 -0.82
CA ASP A 514 -6.07 23.24 -1.34
C ASP A 514 -6.93 23.86 -2.45
N ASP A 515 -6.90 25.19 -2.58
CA ASP A 515 -7.74 25.93 -3.52
C ASP A 515 -7.36 25.65 -4.98
N ALA A 516 -8.32 25.16 -5.77
CA ALA A 516 -8.10 24.72 -7.15
C ALA A 516 -7.91 25.86 -8.16
N ASP A 517 -8.35 27.08 -7.83
CA ASP A 517 -8.25 28.26 -8.68
C ASP A 517 -8.14 29.56 -7.88
N SER A 518 -7.87 30.66 -8.59
CA SER A 518 -7.71 31.98 -7.97
C SER A 518 -8.98 32.51 -7.31
N ALA A 519 -10.18 32.10 -7.76
CA ALA A 519 -11.43 32.57 -7.18
C ALA A 519 -11.70 31.90 -5.83
N ALA A 520 -11.41 30.59 -5.72
CA ALA A 520 -11.40 29.87 -4.45
C ALA A 520 -10.38 30.49 -3.48
N PHE A 521 -9.14 30.73 -3.94
CA PHE A 521 -8.09 31.38 -3.13
C PHE A 521 -8.50 32.74 -2.56
N LEU A 522 -9.08 33.61 -3.39
CA LEU A 522 -9.55 34.92 -2.94
C LEU A 522 -10.74 34.82 -1.97
N THR A 523 -11.62 33.83 -2.16
CA THR A 523 -12.73 33.56 -1.24
C THR A 523 -12.20 33.09 0.12
N THR A 524 -11.19 32.22 0.14
CA THR A 524 -10.50 31.77 1.37
C THR A 524 -9.80 32.91 2.09
N LEU A 525 -9.28 33.89 1.36
CA LEU A 525 -8.76 35.15 1.94
C LEU A 525 -9.88 36.09 2.45
N GLY A 526 -11.15 35.79 2.21
CA GLY A 526 -12.30 36.55 2.69
C GLY A 526 -12.83 37.62 1.73
N PHE A 527 -12.42 37.60 0.46
CA PHE A 527 -12.98 38.50 -0.54
C PHE A 527 -14.34 37.99 -1.04
N VAL A 528 -15.25 38.92 -1.32
CA VAL A 528 -16.54 38.61 -1.95
C VAL A 528 -16.70 39.46 -3.19
N PHE A 529 -17.02 38.83 -4.32
CA PHE A 529 -17.14 39.49 -5.61
C PHE A 529 -18.52 39.25 -6.22
N SER A 530 -19.00 40.25 -6.97
CA SER A 530 -20.07 40.10 -7.95
C SER A 530 -19.59 40.79 -9.23
N MET A 531 -19.28 40.01 -10.27
CA MET A 531 -18.70 40.49 -11.53
C MET A 531 -19.78 40.90 -12.57
N GLY A 532 -20.99 41.25 -12.11
CA GLY A 532 -22.05 41.74 -12.98
C GLY A 532 -21.76 43.13 -13.56
N ALA A 533 -22.54 43.55 -14.56
CA ALA A 533 -22.48 44.90 -15.12
C ALA A 533 -22.68 45.99 -14.04
N ASN A 534 -23.55 45.70 -13.06
CA ASN A 534 -23.62 46.37 -11.77
C ASN A 534 -23.07 45.39 -10.73
N GLY A 535 -21.86 45.63 -10.24
CA GLY A 535 -21.08 44.66 -9.49
C GLY A 535 -20.29 45.28 -8.34
N TYR A 536 -19.67 44.43 -7.53
CA TYR A 536 -18.87 44.90 -6.40
C TYR A 536 -17.74 43.93 -6.05
N VAL A 537 -16.75 44.46 -5.33
CA VAL A 537 -15.76 43.71 -4.56
C VAL A 537 -15.79 44.20 -3.12
N LYS A 538 -15.98 43.26 -2.20
CA LYS A 538 -15.86 43.48 -0.75
C LYS A 538 -14.56 42.85 -0.27
N PHE A 539 -13.75 43.66 0.39
CA PHE A 539 -12.50 43.25 0.99
C PHE A 539 -12.73 42.75 2.43
N PRO A 540 -11.85 41.89 2.96
CA PRO A 540 -11.98 41.34 4.33
C PRO A 540 -11.98 42.41 5.43
N ASN A 541 -11.33 43.55 5.19
CA ASN A 541 -11.27 44.68 6.13
C ASN A 541 -12.53 45.56 6.10
N GLY A 542 -13.55 45.19 5.32
CA GLY A 542 -14.79 45.93 5.17
C GLY A 542 -14.78 47.00 4.09
N LEU A 543 -13.65 47.27 3.41
CA LEU A 543 -13.61 48.15 2.24
C LEU A 543 -14.50 47.57 1.13
N LEU A 544 -15.27 48.43 0.49
CA LEU A 544 -16.21 48.06 -0.55
C LEU A 544 -15.99 48.95 -1.76
N ILE A 545 -15.75 48.34 -2.91
CA ILE A 545 -15.71 49.02 -4.21
C ILE A 545 -16.86 48.48 -5.03
N GLN A 546 -17.71 49.36 -5.55
CA GLN A 546 -18.87 49.00 -6.36
C GLN A 546 -18.85 49.77 -7.67
N TRP A 547 -19.40 49.18 -8.72
CA TRP A 547 -19.55 49.82 -10.02
C TRP A 547 -20.91 49.52 -10.61
N GLY A 548 -21.28 50.32 -11.60
CA GLY A 548 -22.47 50.06 -12.38
C GLY A 548 -22.75 51.13 -13.40
N SER A 549 -23.92 51.01 -14.03
CA SER A 549 -24.48 52.01 -14.92
C SER A 549 -25.94 52.24 -14.60
N GLN A 550 -26.42 53.44 -14.91
CA GLN A 550 -27.82 53.79 -14.82
C GLN A 550 -28.32 54.29 -16.18
N SER A 551 -29.43 53.73 -16.63
CA SER A 551 -30.09 54.06 -17.90
C SER A 551 -31.56 54.37 -17.67
N GLY A 552 -32.12 55.28 -18.48
CA GLY A 552 -33.50 55.78 -18.30
C GLY A 552 -33.64 56.85 -17.21
N GLY A 553 -34.78 57.55 -17.22
CA GLY A 553 -35.05 58.72 -16.35
C GLY A 553 -34.38 60.02 -16.82
N THR A 554 -34.97 61.16 -16.47
CA THR A 554 -34.48 62.52 -16.77
C THR A 554 -34.45 63.36 -15.49
N GLY A 555 -33.49 64.28 -15.38
CA GLY A 555 -33.39 65.20 -14.24
C GLY A 555 -32.68 64.57 -13.03
N LEU A 556 -33.36 64.54 -11.87
CA LEU A 556 -32.86 63.92 -10.64
C LEU A 556 -33.22 62.43 -10.60
N VAL A 557 -32.22 61.55 -10.57
CA VAL A 557 -32.45 60.09 -10.63
C VAL A 557 -31.81 59.40 -9.43
N ASP A 558 -32.59 58.52 -8.79
CA ASP A 558 -32.09 57.59 -7.77
C ASP A 558 -31.36 56.43 -8.46
N THR A 559 -30.12 56.19 -8.06
CA THR A 559 -29.26 55.13 -8.61
C THR A 559 -28.82 54.21 -7.49
N TYR A 560 -29.25 52.95 -7.57
CA TYR A 560 -29.04 51.96 -6.52
C TYR A 560 -27.66 51.31 -6.63
N TYR A 561 -27.03 51.10 -5.47
CA TYR A 561 -25.82 50.32 -5.40
C TYR A 561 -26.12 48.82 -5.58
N PRO A 562 -25.17 48.03 -6.12
CA PRO A 562 -25.25 46.57 -6.14
C PRO A 562 -25.48 45.95 -4.75
N ILE A 563 -24.85 46.49 -3.70
CA ILE A 563 -25.08 46.14 -2.30
C ILE A 563 -25.07 47.41 -1.43
N ALA A 564 -25.80 47.38 -0.31
CA ALA A 564 -25.81 48.48 0.64
C ALA A 564 -24.39 48.82 1.14
N SER A 565 -24.07 50.10 1.16
CA SER A 565 -22.82 50.69 1.66
C SER A 565 -23.15 51.70 2.75
N PRO A 566 -23.22 51.28 4.03
CA PRO A 566 -23.51 52.16 5.16
C PRO A 566 -22.60 53.40 5.23
N ASN A 567 -21.32 53.26 4.86
CA ASN A 567 -20.36 54.36 4.89
C ASN A 567 -19.81 54.65 3.48
N VAL A 568 -20.45 55.56 2.75
CA VAL A 568 -20.01 55.95 1.40
C VAL A 568 -18.91 57.02 1.48
N MET A 569 -17.69 56.67 1.10
CA MET A 569 -16.54 57.57 1.13
C MET A 569 -16.51 58.48 -0.10
N ALA A 570 -16.61 57.89 -1.30
CA ALA A 570 -16.55 58.61 -2.57
C ALA A 570 -17.44 57.97 -3.64
N ILE A 571 -17.98 58.80 -4.52
CA ILE A 571 -18.74 58.39 -5.70
C ILE A 571 -18.15 59.13 -6.90
N PHE A 572 -17.77 58.39 -7.93
CA PHE A 572 -17.30 58.89 -9.20
C PHE A 572 -18.31 58.53 -10.28
N THR A 573 -18.65 59.49 -11.11
CA THR A 573 -19.60 59.33 -12.22
C THR A 573 -18.94 59.74 -13.52
N THR A 574 -19.27 59.04 -14.59
CA THR A 574 -18.79 59.38 -15.94
C THR A 574 -19.87 59.06 -16.98
N ILE A 575 -19.88 59.81 -18.07
CA ILE A 575 -20.81 59.61 -19.19
C ILE A 575 -19.98 59.30 -20.43
N THR A 576 -20.39 58.29 -21.19
CA THR A 576 -19.77 57.94 -22.47
C THR A 576 -20.79 58.06 -23.60
N GLY A 577 -20.44 58.68 -24.73
CA GLY A 577 -21.26 58.66 -25.94
C GLY A 577 -22.01 59.96 -26.31
N ALA A 578 -21.67 61.12 -25.73
CA ALA A 578 -22.28 62.39 -26.13
C ALA A 578 -21.67 62.91 -27.46
N THR A 579 -22.47 63.03 -28.53
CA THR A 579 -22.00 63.39 -29.87
C THR A 579 -22.21 64.85 -30.27
N ALA A 580 -22.83 65.70 -29.44
CA ALA A 580 -23.00 67.14 -29.76
C ALA A 580 -23.18 68.12 -28.57
N SER A 581 -23.24 67.63 -27.32
CA SER A 581 -23.57 68.46 -26.13
C SER A 581 -22.73 68.06 -24.91
N THR A 582 -22.44 69.01 -24.01
CA THR A 582 -21.77 68.69 -22.74
C THR A 582 -22.78 68.07 -21.78
N VAL A 583 -22.65 66.77 -21.51
CA VAL A 583 -23.51 66.04 -20.57
C VAL A 583 -22.75 65.81 -19.27
N THR A 584 -23.39 66.08 -18.13
CA THR A 584 -22.80 65.84 -16.80
C THR A 584 -23.75 65.03 -15.93
N ALA A 585 -23.17 64.17 -15.10
CA ALA A 585 -23.84 63.41 -14.06
C ALA A 585 -23.24 63.83 -12.72
N ASN A 586 -23.86 64.77 -12.02
CA ASN A 586 -23.35 65.29 -10.75
C ASN A 586 -24.07 64.62 -9.58
N VAL A 587 -23.31 64.07 -8.63
CA VAL A 587 -23.87 63.48 -7.41
C VAL A 587 -24.47 64.60 -6.56
N TYR A 588 -25.73 64.43 -6.14
CA TYR A 588 -26.48 65.39 -5.34
C TYR A 588 -26.51 64.97 -3.87
N ASP A 589 -27.04 63.77 -3.60
CA ASP A 589 -27.12 63.18 -2.27
C ASP A 589 -26.63 61.73 -2.29
N ARG A 590 -26.19 61.23 -1.14
CA ARG A 590 -25.78 59.84 -0.93
C ARG A 590 -26.53 59.24 0.25
N PHE A 591 -27.02 58.02 0.06
CA PHE A 591 -27.67 57.20 1.07
C PHE A 591 -26.95 55.85 1.16
N ALA A 592 -27.38 54.98 2.08
CA ALA A 592 -26.75 53.67 2.27
C ALA A 592 -27.02 52.69 1.11
N THR A 593 -28.13 52.83 0.39
CA THR A 593 -28.55 51.88 -0.67
C THR A 593 -28.55 52.48 -2.07
N TYR A 594 -28.51 53.81 -2.17
CA TYR A 594 -28.54 54.53 -3.44
C TYR A 594 -27.88 55.90 -3.30
N PHE A 595 -27.63 56.55 -4.42
CA PHE A 595 -27.30 57.97 -4.48
C PHE A 595 -28.19 58.65 -5.51
N ARG A 596 -28.35 59.96 -5.34
CA ARG A 596 -29.07 60.81 -6.28
C ARG A 596 -28.07 61.49 -7.19
N CYS A 597 -28.38 61.47 -8.48
CA CYS A 597 -27.57 62.15 -9.48
C CYS A 597 -28.43 63.10 -10.30
N TYR A 598 -27.98 64.35 -10.44
CA TYR A 598 -28.52 65.29 -11.42
C TYR A 598 -27.84 65.08 -12.77
N ARG A 599 -28.64 64.75 -13.77
CA ARG A 599 -28.19 64.54 -15.14
C ARG A 599 -28.58 65.73 -15.98
N ARG A 600 -27.59 66.50 -16.43
CA ARG A 600 -27.79 67.75 -17.18
C ARG A 600 -27.08 67.69 -18.52
N VAL A 601 -27.74 68.23 -19.53
CA VAL A 601 -27.17 68.47 -20.85
C VAL A 601 -27.15 69.95 -21.16
N GLN A 602 -26.01 70.45 -21.62
CA GLN A 602 -25.88 71.80 -22.15
C GLN A 602 -25.85 71.73 -23.68
N THR A 603 -26.87 72.28 -24.31
CA THR A 603 -26.94 72.42 -25.77
C THR A 603 -27.08 73.90 -26.10
N SER A 604 -26.11 74.47 -26.83
CA SER A 604 -26.12 75.86 -27.29
C SER A 604 -26.42 76.92 -26.20
N GLY A 605 -25.94 76.70 -24.97
CA GLY A 605 -26.09 77.64 -23.85
C GLY A 605 -27.32 77.45 -22.96
N ALA A 606 -28.24 76.54 -23.30
CA ALA A 606 -29.38 76.19 -22.45
C ALA A 606 -29.13 74.89 -21.66
N MET A 607 -29.52 74.89 -20.39
CA MET A 607 -29.48 73.70 -19.52
C MET A 607 -30.78 72.92 -19.65
N GLY A 608 -30.67 71.62 -19.95
CA GLY A 608 -31.79 70.68 -19.98
C GLY A 608 -31.49 69.41 -19.20
N ASP A 609 -32.49 68.54 -19.10
CA ASP A 609 -32.33 67.22 -18.47
C ASP A 609 -31.77 66.22 -19.48
N ALA A 610 -30.76 65.47 -19.05
CA ALA A 610 -30.09 64.46 -19.86
C ALA A 610 -30.75 63.07 -19.69
N SER A 611 -30.68 62.25 -20.75
CA SER A 611 -31.26 60.89 -20.78
C SER A 611 -30.23 59.79 -21.09
N GLU A 612 -28.97 60.20 -21.32
CA GLU A 612 -27.82 59.36 -21.65
C GLU A 612 -27.36 58.52 -20.44
N THR A 613 -27.06 57.25 -20.68
CA THR A 613 -26.54 56.34 -19.65
C THR A 613 -25.24 56.88 -19.04
N PHE A 614 -25.14 56.81 -17.73
CA PHE A 614 -23.89 57.13 -17.02
C PHE A 614 -23.40 55.91 -16.23
N PHE A 615 -22.09 55.86 -16.04
CA PHE A 615 -21.41 54.84 -15.24
C PHE A 615 -20.98 55.43 -13.92
N PHE A 616 -20.92 54.60 -12.88
CA PHE A 616 -20.48 55.01 -11.57
C PHE A 616 -19.48 54.02 -10.97
N LEU A 617 -18.59 54.55 -10.14
CA LEU A 617 -17.72 53.82 -9.23
C LEU A 617 -17.92 54.38 -7.83
N VAL A 618 -18.17 53.52 -6.86
CA VAL A 618 -18.42 53.88 -5.46
C VAL A 618 -17.36 53.22 -4.60
N ILE A 619 -16.77 53.99 -3.70
CA ILE A 619 -15.86 53.49 -2.66
C ILE A 619 -16.51 53.77 -1.32
N GLY A 620 -16.63 52.74 -0.50
CA GLY A 620 -17.22 52.82 0.83
C GLY A 620 -16.77 51.68 1.73
N SER A 621 -17.50 51.46 2.81
CA SER A 621 -17.33 50.27 3.66
C SER A 621 -18.67 49.72 4.14
N THR A 622 -18.67 48.41 4.39
CA THR A 622 -19.82 47.67 4.96
C THR A 622 -19.85 47.72 6.47
#